data_AF-A0A831LPU9-F1
#
_entry.id   AF-A0A831LPU9-F1
#
_cell.length_a   1.000
_cell.length_b   1.000
_cell.length_c   1.000
_cell.angle_alpha   90.00
_cell.angle_beta   90.00
_cell.angle_gamma   90.00
#
_symmetry.space_group_name_H-M   'P 1'
#
loop_
_entity.id
_entity.type
_entity.pdbx_description
1 polymer ?
#
loop_
_entity_poly.entity_id
_entity_poly.type
_entity_poly.pdbx_seq_one_letter_code
_entity_poly.pdbx_strand_id
1 'polypeptide(L)'
;EAACASSDIEVVPLRVKYPQGAEKQLICAISGREVPSGGLPMDVGVLVQNVRTAAAVSVAVRTGQPLIEQVVTVTGPGVAEPKNLRVRIGTPLRHLIDFCGGFDGEPGKIILGGPMMGTAQLSLEVPVTRGAGGLLIFRQQDVDPRPEGPCIRCGRCVSVCPARILPTTIVAHARHDQIETAETLGVLDCIECGCCTYICPSMIPLVQFIRQAKGAIMAQKRNA
;
A
#
# COMPACT_ATOMS: atom_id res chain seq x y z
N GLU A 1 2.99 -18.78 19.71
CA GLU A 1 3.21 -18.86 21.17
C GLU A 1 4.34 -19.83 21.52
N ALA A 2 4.31 -21.11 21.12
CA ALA A 2 5.38 -22.06 21.43
C ALA A 2 6.81 -21.63 21.01
N ALA A 3 6.96 -20.92 19.89
CA ALA A 3 8.25 -20.42 19.41
C ALA A 3 8.84 -19.25 20.25
N CYS A 4 8.04 -18.62 21.12
CA CYS A 4 8.44 -17.45 21.91
C CYS A 4 8.65 -17.79 23.40
N ALA A 5 8.46 -19.05 23.81
CA ALA A 5 8.38 -19.46 25.22
C ALA A 5 9.65 -19.16 26.06
N SER A 6 10.80 -18.97 25.42
CA SER A 6 12.09 -18.68 26.06
C SER A 6 12.63 -17.29 25.75
N SER A 7 11.77 -16.35 25.35
CA SER A 7 12.14 -14.99 24.95
C SER A 7 11.21 -13.95 25.57
N ASP A 8 11.67 -12.72 25.70
CA ASP A 8 10.84 -11.56 26.11
C ASP A 8 9.90 -11.08 24.98
N ILE A 9 9.40 -12.00 24.15
CA ILE A 9 8.55 -11.71 22.99
C ILE A 9 7.12 -12.13 23.31
N GLU A 10 6.20 -11.17 23.29
CA GLU A 10 4.77 -11.40 23.39
C GLU A 10 4.12 -11.41 22.00
N VAL A 11 3.21 -12.36 21.77
CA VAL A 11 2.39 -12.41 20.54
C VAL A 11 1.01 -11.84 20.86
N VAL A 12 0.70 -10.68 20.27
CA VAL A 12 -0.58 -10.00 20.48
C VAL A 12 -1.50 -10.21 19.27
N PRO A 13 -2.63 -10.93 19.41
CA PRO A 13 -3.60 -11.07 18.33
C PRO A 13 -4.34 -9.75 18.09
N LEU A 14 -4.52 -9.39 16.82
CA LEU A 14 -5.24 -8.19 16.41
C LEU A 14 -6.56 -8.54 15.71
N ARG A 15 -7.44 -7.55 15.59
CA ARG A 15 -8.70 -7.72 14.87
C ARG A 15 -8.42 -7.85 13.37
N VAL A 16 -9.22 -8.67 12.69
CA VAL A 16 -9.15 -8.78 11.22
C VAL A 16 -9.82 -7.57 10.61
N LYS A 17 -9.11 -6.44 10.54
CA LYS A 17 -9.63 -5.15 10.06
C LYS A 17 -8.58 -4.42 9.22
N TYR A 18 -8.92 -4.07 7.98
CA TYR A 18 -8.09 -3.17 7.18
C TYR A 18 -8.36 -1.70 7.54
N PRO A 19 -7.33 -0.82 7.65
CA PRO A 19 -5.89 -1.05 7.56
C PRO A 19 -5.20 -1.08 8.95
N GLN A 20 -5.58 -1.99 9.85
CA GLN A 20 -5.00 -2.04 11.20
C GLN A 20 -3.49 -2.35 11.21
N GLY A 21 -2.96 -2.96 10.13
CA GLY A 21 -1.52 -3.19 9.95
C GLY A 21 -0.71 -1.96 9.52
N ALA A 22 -1.34 -0.80 9.26
CA ALA A 22 -0.61 0.43 9.01
C ALA A 22 0.05 0.93 10.30
N GLU A 23 1.25 1.50 10.19
CA GLU A 23 2.13 1.80 11.31
C GLU A 23 1.45 2.55 12.47
N LYS A 24 0.82 3.70 12.20
CA LYS A 24 0.13 4.50 13.23
C LYS A 24 -1.07 3.75 13.84
N GLN A 25 -1.82 3.02 13.01
CA GLN A 25 -2.98 2.22 13.46
C GLN A 25 -2.55 1.04 14.33
N LEU A 26 -1.41 0.43 14.02
CA LEU A 26 -0.84 -0.68 14.76
C LEU A 26 -0.36 -0.23 16.14
N ILE A 27 0.35 0.90 16.20
CA ILE A 27 0.81 1.51 17.46
C ILE A 27 -0.38 1.83 18.37
N CYS A 28 -1.41 2.47 17.82
CA CYS A 28 -2.63 2.79 18.56
C CYS A 28 -3.36 1.52 19.02
N ALA A 29 -3.46 0.48 18.18
CA ALA A 29 -4.16 -0.74 18.52
C ALA A 29 -3.49 -1.56 19.63
N ILE A 30 -2.16 -1.58 19.67
CA ILE A 30 -1.38 -2.36 20.65
C ILE A 30 -1.14 -1.55 21.93
N SER A 31 -0.74 -0.29 21.80
CA SER A 31 -0.25 0.50 22.93
C SER A 31 -1.17 1.62 23.40
N GLY A 32 -2.26 1.90 22.67
CA GLY A 32 -3.15 3.03 22.95
C GLY A 32 -2.54 4.41 22.66
N ARG A 33 -1.27 4.48 22.22
CA ARG A 33 -0.58 5.73 21.88
C ARG A 33 -0.96 6.20 20.47
N GLU A 34 -1.26 7.48 20.31
CA GLU A 34 -1.48 8.11 19.01
C GLU A 34 -0.23 8.87 18.57
N VAL A 35 0.29 8.56 17.37
CA VAL A 35 1.41 9.29 16.77
C VAL A 35 0.87 10.63 16.22
N PRO A 36 1.45 11.77 16.60
CA PRO A 36 0.97 13.07 16.13
C PRO A 36 1.04 13.22 14.60
N SER A 37 0.28 14.17 14.06
CA SER A 37 0.42 14.60 12.67
C SER A 37 1.85 15.08 12.42
N GLY A 38 2.43 14.70 11.29
CA GLY A 38 3.84 14.97 10.96
C GLY A 38 4.89 14.25 11.82
N GLY A 39 4.52 13.65 12.95
CA GLY A 39 5.43 12.93 13.84
C GLY A 39 5.74 11.51 13.39
N LEU A 40 6.81 10.97 13.99
CA LEU A 40 7.32 9.62 13.79
C LEU A 40 6.93 8.71 14.96
N PRO A 41 6.87 7.38 14.76
CA PRO A 41 6.68 6.40 15.85
C PRO A 41 7.63 6.58 17.04
N MET A 42 8.85 7.05 16.79
CA MET A 42 9.85 7.30 17.84
C MET A 42 9.44 8.42 18.79
N ASP A 43 8.62 9.37 18.35
CA ASP A 43 8.11 10.47 19.19
C ASP A 43 7.17 9.95 20.30
N VAL A 44 6.62 8.75 20.11
CA VAL A 44 5.82 8.04 21.12
C VAL A 44 6.56 6.83 21.70
N GLY A 45 7.86 6.70 21.44
CA GLY A 45 8.70 5.62 21.96
C GLY A 45 8.35 4.23 21.41
N VAL A 46 8.01 4.14 20.13
CA VAL A 46 7.73 2.86 19.44
C VAL A 46 8.55 2.72 18.18
N LEU A 47 9.02 1.50 17.92
CA LEU A 47 9.59 1.10 16.63
C LEU A 47 8.71 0.00 16.04
N VAL A 48 8.26 0.19 14.80
CA VAL A 48 7.50 -0.81 14.06
C VAL A 48 8.39 -1.37 12.96
N GLN A 49 8.52 -2.69 12.92
CA GLN A 49 9.29 -3.39 11.88
C GLN A 49 8.42 -4.43 11.20
N ASN A 50 8.47 -4.44 9.87
CA ASN A 50 7.86 -5.53 9.10
C ASN A 50 8.64 -6.83 9.37
N VAL A 51 7.92 -7.96 9.44
CA VAL A 51 8.51 -9.29 9.63
C VAL A 51 9.59 -9.61 8.58
N ARG A 52 9.41 -9.17 7.33
CA ARG A 52 10.38 -9.34 6.25
C ARG A 52 11.67 -8.58 6.52
N THR A 53 11.55 -7.35 7.04
CA THR A 53 12.71 -6.53 7.39
C THR A 53 13.48 -7.18 8.54
N ALA A 54 12.80 -7.63 9.60
CA ALA A 54 13.43 -8.31 10.72
C ALA A 54 14.17 -9.59 10.27
N ALA A 55 13.54 -10.40 9.40
CA ALA A 55 14.17 -11.59 8.83
C ALA A 55 15.41 -11.25 7.98
N ALA A 56 15.32 -10.23 7.12
CA ALA A 56 16.44 -9.79 6.28
C ALA A 56 17.62 -9.26 7.10
N VAL A 57 17.35 -8.51 8.17
CA VAL A 57 18.39 -8.03 9.10
C VAL A 57 19.12 -9.21 9.75
N SER A 58 18.38 -10.23 10.20
CA SER A 58 18.99 -11.44 10.79
C SER A 58 19.94 -12.14 9.81
N VAL A 59 19.53 -12.30 8.55
CA VAL A 59 20.37 -12.91 7.50
C VAL A 59 21.62 -12.05 7.25
N ALA A 60 21.46 -10.74 7.08
CA ALA A 60 22.57 -9.83 6.81
C ALA A 60 23.62 -9.84 7.93
N VAL A 61 23.19 -9.79 9.20
CA VAL A 61 24.10 -9.80 10.36
C VAL A 61 24.81 -11.14 10.51
N ARG A 62 24.12 -12.26 10.30
CA ARG A 62 24.68 -13.60 10.53
C ARG A 62 25.58 -14.09 9.40
N THR A 63 25.29 -13.69 8.17
CA THR A 63 25.94 -14.26 6.97
C THR A 63 26.69 -13.23 6.14
N GLY A 64 26.51 -11.93 6.39
CA GLY A 64 27.02 -10.85 5.54
C GLY A 64 26.26 -10.67 4.23
N GLN A 65 25.24 -11.48 3.95
CA GLN A 65 24.50 -11.42 2.70
C GLN A 65 23.53 -10.22 2.68
N PRO A 66 23.64 -9.28 1.74
CA PRO A 66 22.69 -8.19 1.61
C PRO A 66 21.33 -8.69 1.09
N LEU A 67 20.31 -7.83 1.13
CA LEU A 67 18.99 -8.14 0.58
C LEU A 67 19.07 -8.25 -0.95
N ILE A 68 19.24 -9.47 -1.45
CA ILE A 68 19.33 -9.77 -2.89
C ILE A 68 18.09 -10.49 -3.43
N GLU A 69 17.24 -11.01 -2.55
CA GLU A 69 16.02 -11.72 -2.89
C GLU A 69 14.89 -11.42 -1.89
N GLN A 70 13.65 -11.63 -2.31
CA GLN A 70 12.49 -11.50 -1.44
C GLN A 70 11.34 -12.40 -1.90
N VAL A 71 10.34 -12.55 -1.02
CA VAL A 71 9.12 -13.27 -1.35
C VAL A 71 8.10 -12.34 -2.03
N VAL A 72 7.64 -12.72 -3.20
CA VAL A 72 6.56 -12.06 -3.96
C VAL A 72 5.42 -13.06 -4.15
N THR A 73 4.20 -12.65 -3.79
CA THR A 73 3.00 -13.44 -4.06
C THR A 73 2.45 -13.09 -5.44
N VAL A 74 2.48 -14.03 -6.38
CA VAL A 74 1.84 -13.89 -7.69
C VAL A 74 0.45 -14.53 -7.60
N THR A 75 -0.61 -13.77 -7.80
CA THR A 75 -1.99 -14.25 -7.61
C THR A 75 -3.01 -13.39 -8.39
N GLY A 76 -4.28 -13.71 -8.25
CA GLY A 76 -5.39 -13.10 -8.97
C GLY A 76 -6.00 -14.05 -10.00
N PRO A 77 -7.18 -13.73 -10.53
CA PRO A 77 -7.87 -14.60 -11.49
C PRO A 77 -7.15 -14.72 -12.83
N GLY A 78 -6.29 -13.77 -13.20
CA GLY A 78 -5.60 -13.75 -14.50
C GLY A 78 -4.26 -14.50 -14.55
N VAL A 79 -3.90 -15.29 -13.53
CA VAL A 79 -2.68 -16.11 -13.53
C VAL A 79 -3.02 -17.59 -13.49
N ALA A 80 -2.35 -18.41 -14.30
CA ALA A 80 -2.63 -19.84 -14.39
C ALA A 80 -2.31 -20.58 -13.07
N GLU A 81 -1.14 -20.32 -12.48
CA GLU A 81 -0.69 -20.99 -11.25
C GLU A 81 -0.25 -19.96 -10.19
N PRO A 82 -1.15 -19.53 -9.28
CA PRO A 82 -0.80 -18.65 -8.18
C PRO A 82 0.26 -19.25 -7.25
N LYS A 83 1.33 -18.51 -6.96
CA LYS A 83 2.47 -18.99 -6.15
C LYS A 83 3.08 -17.89 -5.28
N ASN A 84 3.67 -18.30 -4.16
CA ASN A 84 4.63 -17.47 -3.42
C ASN A 84 6.03 -17.79 -3.94
N LEU A 85 6.70 -16.81 -4.52
CA LEU A 85 8.01 -16.99 -5.17
C LEU A 85 9.09 -16.26 -4.39
N ARG A 86 10.24 -16.91 -4.19
CA ARG A 86 11.47 -16.23 -3.75
C ARG A 86 12.24 -15.78 -4.98
N VAL A 87 12.27 -14.47 -5.21
CA VAL A 87 12.77 -13.87 -6.46
C VAL A 87 13.91 -12.90 -6.19
N ARG A 88 14.85 -12.82 -7.13
CA ARG A 88 15.94 -11.83 -7.07
C ARG A 88 15.39 -10.43 -7.32
N ILE A 89 15.89 -9.46 -6.56
CA ILE A 89 15.62 -8.04 -6.83
C ILE A 89 16.17 -7.71 -8.21
N GLY A 90 15.38 -7.02 -9.04
CA GLY A 90 15.70 -6.73 -10.43
C GLY A 90 15.05 -7.69 -11.45
N THR A 91 14.48 -8.82 -11.01
CA THR A 91 13.81 -9.75 -11.92
C THR A 91 12.60 -9.06 -12.59
N PRO A 92 12.46 -9.07 -13.92
CA PRO A 92 11.29 -8.50 -14.60
C PRO A 92 10.00 -9.21 -14.20
N LEU A 93 8.87 -8.48 -14.15
CA LEU A 93 7.56 -9.07 -13.84
C LEU A 93 7.17 -10.17 -14.83
N ARG A 94 7.56 -10.06 -16.10
CA ARG A 94 7.34 -11.09 -17.12
C ARG A 94 7.80 -12.48 -16.66
N HIS A 95 9.00 -12.57 -16.09
CA HIS A 95 9.57 -13.85 -15.65
C HIS A 95 8.76 -14.48 -14.51
N LEU A 96 8.17 -13.66 -13.63
CA LEU A 96 7.32 -14.17 -12.55
C LEU A 96 6.03 -14.77 -13.11
N ILE A 97 5.45 -14.12 -14.12
CA ILE A 97 4.22 -14.57 -14.79
C ILE A 97 4.48 -15.87 -15.55
N ASP A 98 5.57 -15.93 -16.34
CA ASP A 98 5.95 -17.11 -17.10
C ASP A 98 6.21 -18.32 -16.17
N PHE A 99 6.89 -18.09 -15.03
CA PHE A 99 7.12 -19.13 -14.01
C PHE A 99 5.82 -19.63 -13.35
N CYS A 100 4.79 -18.80 -13.32
CA CYS A 100 3.45 -19.11 -12.85
C CYS A 100 2.53 -19.67 -13.96
N GLY A 101 3.09 -20.13 -15.08
CA GLY A 101 2.32 -20.75 -16.17
C GLY A 101 1.68 -19.75 -17.14
N GLY A 102 2.06 -18.47 -17.06
CA GLY A 102 1.53 -17.43 -17.94
C GLY A 102 0.20 -16.82 -17.47
N PHE A 103 -0.45 -16.12 -18.40
CA PHE A 103 -1.77 -15.55 -18.18
C PHE A 103 -2.86 -16.61 -18.33
N ASP A 104 -3.87 -16.52 -17.46
CA ASP A 104 -5.12 -17.26 -17.61
C ASP A 104 -6.22 -16.32 -18.11
N GLY A 105 -6.45 -16.34 -19.42
CA GLY A 105 -7.34 -15.40 -20.12
C GLY A 105 -6.64 -14.10 -20.53
N GLU A 106 -7.43 -13.13 -21.01
CA GLU A 106 -6.92 -11.83 -21.44
C GLU A 106 -6.62 -10.93 -20.22
N PRO A 107 -5.37 -10.49 -20.00
CA PRO A 107 -5.02 -9.66 -18.86
C PRO A 107 -5.60 -8.25 -19.02
N GLY A 108 -6.43 -7.82 -18.09
CA GLY A 108 -7.00 -6.47 -18.07
C GLY A 108 -6.25 -5.51 -17.17
N LYS A 109 -5.79 -5.99 -16.00
CA LYS A 109 -5.06 -5.14 -15.06
C LYS A 109 -4.01 -5.93 -14.30
N ILE A 110 -2.79 -5.39 -14.29
CA ILE A 110 -1.66 -5.95 -13.57
C ILE A 110 -1.25 -4.94 -12.50
N ILE A 111 -1.26 -5.36 -11.25
CA ILE A 111 -0.97 -4.50 -10.09
C ILE A 111 0.26 -5.04 -9.37
N LEU A 112 1.28 -4.21 -9.23
CA LEU A 112 2.43 -4.49 -8.39
C LEU A 112 2.13 -3.98 -6.97
N GLY A 113 2.14 -4.89 -6.00
CA GLY A 113 1.77 -4.64 -4.60
C GLY A 113 0.46 -5.34 -4.22
N GLY A 114 -0.24 -4.77 -3.23
CA GLY A 114 -1.54 -5.26 -2.77
C GLY A 114 -2.71 -4.68 -3.56
N PRO A 115 -3.92 -5.25 -3.42
CA PRO A 115 -5.07 -4.84 -4.22
C PRO A 115 -5.53 -3.41 -3.93
N MET A 116 -5.20 -2.87 -2.74
CA MET A 116 -5.62 -1.55 -2.26
C MET A 116 -4.61 -0.44 -2.55
N MET A 117 -3.32 -0.71 -2.31
CA MET A 117 -2.23 0.29 -2.35
C MET A 117 -1.31 0.14 -3.56
N GLY A 118 -1.39 -1.00 -4.27
CA GLY A 118 -0.52 -1.31 -5.39
C GLY A 118 -0.69 -0.35 -6.56
N THR A 119 0.27 -0.39 -7.47
CA THR A 119 0.30 0.45 -8.66
C THR A 119 0.05 -0.40 -9.91
N ALA A 120 -0.82 0.09 -10.78
CA ALA A 120 -1.06 -0.54 -12.07
C ALA A 120 0.22 -0.44 -12.92
N GLN A 121 0.60 -1.54 -13.55
CA GLN A 121 1.79 -1.63 -14.38
C GLN A 121 1.41 -1.57 -15.86
N LEU A 122 2.12 -0.74 -16.61
CA LEU A 122 1.95 -0.60 -18.07
C LEU A 122 2.95 -1.46 -18.85
N SER A 123 3.99 -1.97 -18.19
CA SER A 123 5.02 -2.80 -18.79
C SER A 123 5.36 -3.96 -17.88
N LEU A 124 5.61 -5.12 -18.49
CA LEU A 124 6.09 -6.32 -17.79
C LEU A 124 7.61 -6.33 -17.58
N GLU A 125 8.31 -5.36 -18.17
CA GLU A 125 9.76 -5.19 -18.01
C GLU A 125 10.12 -4.45 -16.71
N VAL A 126 9.11 -4.01 -15.95
CA VAL A 126 9.33 -3.40 -14.64
C VAL A 126 10.02 -4.41 -13.71
N PRO A 127 11.10 -4.03 -13.01
CA PRO A 127 11.78 -4.96 -12.14
C PRO A 127 11.05 -5.12 -10.80
N VAL A 128 11.14 -6.31 -10.21
CA VAL A 128 10.82 -6.53 -8.80
C VAL A 128 11.77 -5.70 -7.93
N THR A 129 11.22 -4.76 -7.18
CA THR A 129 11.96 -3.91 -6.23
C THR A 129 11.77 -4.39 -4.79
N ARG A 130 12.60 -3.94 -3.84
CA ARG A 130 12.52 -4.30 -2.40
C ARG A 130 11.14 -4.10 -1.73
N GLY A 131 10.27 -3.27 -2.32
CA GLY A 131 8.91 -3.02 -1.83
C GLY A 131 7.84 -3.91 -2.45
N ALA A 132 8.19 -4.74 -3.44
CA ALA A 132 7.26 -5.62 -4.12
C ALA A 132 6.85 -6.78 -3.21
N GLY A 133 5.66 -6.66 -2.61
CA GLY A 133 5.06 -7.73 -1.81
C GLY A 133 4.26 -8.75 -2.61
N GLY A 134 3.70 -8.34 -3.75
CA GLY A 134 2.84 -9.19 -4.59
C GLY A 134 2.68 -8.65 -6.00
N LEU A 135 2.17 -9.50 -6.88
CA LEU A 135 1.80 -9.22 -8.26
C LEU A 135 0.40 -9.78 -8.47
N LEU A 136 -0.56 -8.89 -8.68
CA LEU A 136 -1.96 -9.23 -8.89
C LEU A 136 -2.32 -9.09 -10.36
N ILE A 137 -2.89 -10.15 -10.92
CA ILE A 137 -3.29 -10.20 -12.32
C ILE A 137 -4.79 -10.40 -12.38
N PHE A 138 -5.50 -9.44 -12.97
CA PHE A 138 -6.93 -9.50 -13.22
C PHE A 138 -7.18 -9.71 -14.71
N ARG A 139 -8.16 -10.56 -15.03
CA ARG A 139 -8.64 -10.70 -16.41
C ARG A 139 -9.45 -9.46 -16.79
N GLN A 140 -9.57 -9.17 -18.08
CA GLN A 140 -10.34 -8.03 -18.59
C GLN A 140 -11.78 -8.01 -18.04
N GLN A 141 -12.43 -9.16 -17.95
CA GLN A 141 -13.79 -9.33 -17.42
C GLN A 141 -13.93 -9.08 -15.91
N ASP A 142 -12.84 -9.17 -15.15
CA ASP A 142 -12.85 -8.99 -13.68
C ASP A 142 -12.58 -7.52 -13.29
N VAL A 143 -12.27 -6.66 -14.27
CA VAL A 143 -12.00 -5.24 -14.06
C VAL A 143 -13.30 -4.46 -14.26
N ASP A 144 -13.70 -3.68 -13.26
CA ASP A 144 -14.83 -2.76 -13.38
C ASP A 144 -14.51 -1.66 -14.41
N PRO A 145 -15.24 -1.61 -15.55
CA PRO A 145 -14.95 -0.67 -16.63
C PRO A 145 -15.58 0.71 -16.39
N ARG A 146 -16.33 0.89 -15.29
CA ARG A 146 -17.05 2.14 -15.04
C ARG A 146 -16.08 3.32 -14.93
N PRO A 147 -16.30 4.39 -15.71
CA PRO A 147 -15.51 5.60 -15.55
C PRO A 147 -15.82 6.28 -14.23
N GLU A 148 -14.98 7.23 -13.87
CA GLU A 148 -15.25 8.14 -12.78
C GLU A 148 -16.59 8.87 -13.00
N GLY A 149 -17.45 8.85 -11.98
CA GLY A 149 -18.69 9.62 -11.93
C GLY A 149 -18.62 10.82 -10.98
N PRO A 150 -19.64 11.70 -10.99
CA PRO A 150 -19.70 12.86 -10.10
C PRO A 150 -19.85 12.43 -8.63
N CYS A 151 -19.28 13.21 -7.72
CA CYS A 151 -19.45 12.99 -6.28
C CYS A 151 -20.89 13.26 -5.84
N ILE A 152 -21.55 12.25 -5.27
CA ILE A 152 -22.92 12.35 -4.73
C ILE A 152 -22.97 12.78 -3.25
N ARG A 153 -21.84 13.19 -2.67
CA ARG A 153 -21.71 13.67 -1.28
C ARG A 153 -22.26 12.72 -0.20
N CYS A 154 -22.15 11.41 -0.41
CA CYS A 154 -22.69 10.39 0.52
C CYS A 154 -21.92 10.23 1.85
N GLY A 155 -20.78 10.89 2.05
CA GLY A 155 -20.00 10.83 3.30
C GLY A 155 -19.24 9.52 3.57
N ARG A 156 -19.43 8.45 2.78
CA ARG A 156 -18.78 7.13 3.00
C ARG A 156 -17.26 7.19 3.05
N CYS A 157 -16.64 8.03 2.24
CA CYS A 157 -15.18 8.18 2.22
C CYS A 157 -14.61 8.73 3.53
N VAL A 158 -15.38 9.58 4.24
CA VAL A 158 -15.01 10.17 5.52
C VAL A 158 -15.18 9.15 6.63
N SER A 159 -16.30 8.41 6.64
CA SER A 159 -16.60 7.43 7.70
C SER A 159 -15.61 6.27 7.75
N VAL A 160 -15.04 5.87 6.61
CA VAL A 160 -14.03 4.78 6.55
C VAL A 160 -12.58 5.28 6.68
N CYS A 161 -12.35 6.59 6.74
CA CYS A 161 -10.99 7.13 6.70
C CYS A 161 -10.26 6.91 8.04
N PRO A 162 -9.19 6.09 8.08
CA PRO A 162 -8.46 5.85 9.33
C PRO A 162 -7.63 7.06 9.78
N ALA A 163 -7.32 7.98 8.85
CA ALA A 163 -6.59 9.21 9.14
C ALA A 163 -7.51 10.38 9.53
N ARG A 164 -8.84 10.17 9.56
CA ARG A 164 -9.84 11.18 9.93
C ARG A 164 -9.78 12.49 9.12
N ILE A 165 -9.34 12.40 7.86
CA ILE A 165 -9.33 13.53 6.91
C ILE A 165 -10.63 13.59 6.09
N LEU A 166 -10.77 14.62 5.24
CA LEU A 166 -11.88 14.80 4.30
C LEU A 166 -11.44 14.53 2.85
N PRO A 167 -11.44 13.26 2.37
CA PRO A 167 -10.79 12.90 1.11
C PRO A 167 -11.36 13.63 -0.10
N THR A 168 -12.69 13.74 -0.19
CA THR A 168 -13.35 14.39 -1.33
C THR A 168 -13.11 15.89 -1.37
N THR A 169 -13.02 16.55 -0.21
CA THR A 169 -12.73 17.99 -0.13
C THR A 169 -11.29 18.26 -0.57
N ILE A 170 -10.34 17.49 -0.02
CA ILE A 170 -8.92 17.57 -0.43
C ILE A 170 -8.78 17.35 -1.94
N VAL A 171 -9.44 16.32 -2.49
CA VAL A 171 -9.35 16.03 -3.92
C VAL A 171 -10.02 17.09 -4.78
N ALA A 172 -11.10 17.72 -4.33
CA ALA A 172 -11.72 18.82 -5.06
C ALA A 172 -10.75 20.01 -5.21
N HIS A 173 -10.05 20.38 -4.14
CA HIS A 173 -9.02 21.43 -4.20
C HIS A 173 -7.80 21.00 -5.04
N ALA A 174 -7.32 19.77 -4.85
CA ALA A 174 -6.18 19.25 -5.61
C ALA A 174 -6.42 19.23 -7.13
N ARG A 175 -7.66 19.00 -7.57
CA ARG A 175 -8.04 19.04 -9.00
C ARG A 175 -8.01 20.42 -9.63
N HIS A 176 -8.12 21.46 -8.80
CA HIS A 176 -8.08 22.85 -9.24
C HIS A 176 -6.71 23.48 -8.96
N ASP A 177 -5.66 22.67 -8.81
CA ASP A 177 -4.29 23.09 -8.50
C ASP A 177 -4.16 23.93 -7.22
N GLN A 178 -5.15 23.85 -6.31
CA GLN A 178 -5.15 24.54 -5.02
C GLN A 178 -4.39 23.71 -3.97
N ILE A 179 -3.10 23.50 -4.24
CA ILE A 179 -2.24 22.58 -3.49
C ILE A 179 -2.01 23.04 -2.03
N GLU A 180 -1.85 24.34 -1.80
CA GLU A 180 -1.69 24.91 -0.46
C GLU A 180 -2.92 24.68 0.42
N THR A 181 -4.12 24.78 -0.17
CA THR A 181 -5.37 24.46 0.52
C THR A 181 -5.46 22.98 0.84
N ALA A 182 -5.05 22.11 -0.09
CA ALA A 182 -4.98 20.67 0.16
C ALA A 182 -4.00 20.33 1.30
N GLU A 183 -2.87 21.02 1.39
CA GLU A 183 -1.92 20.90 2.50
C GLU A 183 -2.55 21.31 3.83
N THR A 184 -3.19 22.47 3.88
CA THR A 184 -3.89 22.98 5.08
C THR A 184 -5.00 22.02 5.55
N LEU A 185 -5.62 21.30 4.62
CA LEU A 185 -6.63 20.28 4.90
C LEU A 185 -6.05 18.92 5.37
N GLY A 186 -4.74 18.80 5.53
CA GLY A 186 -4.09 17.61 6.07
C GLY A 186 -3.85 16.51 5.03
N VAL A 187 -3.67 16.83 3.75
CA VAL A 187 -3.37 15.82 2.71
C VAL A 187 -2.14 14.96 3.02
N LEU A 188 -1.15 15.54 3.72
CA LEU A 188 0.07 14.85 4.14
C LEU A 188 -0.18 13.76 5.19
N ASP A 189 -1.26 13.84 5.96
CA ASP A 189 -1.65 12.82 6.95
C ASP A 189 -2.27 11.57 6.32
N CYS A 190 -2.67 11.64 5.05
CA CYS A 190 -3.23 10.49 4.36
C CYS A 190 -2.21 9.34 4.29
N ILE A 191 -2.59 8.12 4.66
CA ILE A 191 -1.72 6.93 4.55
C ILE A 191 -1.92 6.15 3.23
N GLU A 192 -2.68 6.69 2.28
CA GLU A 192 -2.90 6.10 0.95
C GLU A 192 -3.48 4.68 0.96
N CYS A 193 -4.22 4.32 2.01
CA CYS A 193 -4.79 2.98 2.18
C CYS A 193 -5.90 2.60 1.17
N GLY A 194 -6.44 3.54 0.41
CA GLY A 194 -7.48 3.22 -0.58
C GLY A 194 -8.89 3.05 -0.04
N CYS A 195 -9.13 2.93 1.27
CA CYS A 195 -10.49 2.71 1.83
C CYS A 195 -11.55 3.64 1.23
N CYS A 196 -11.21 4.92 1.07
CA CYS A 196 -12.09 5.93 0.49
C CYS A 196 -12.38 5.71 -1.00
N THR A 197 -11.43 5.19 -1.77
CA THR A 197 -11.57 4.91 -3.21
C THR A 197 -12.45 3.69 -3.44
N TYR A 198 -12.21 2.58 -2.73
CA TYR A 198 -12.97 1.34 -2.93
C TYR A 198 -14.41 1.41 -2.41
N ILE A 199 -14.69 2.23 -1.38
CA ILE A 199 -16.06 2.42 -0.89
C ILE A 199 -16.86 3.43 -1.73
N CYS A 200 -16.21 4.17 -2.64
CA CYS A 200 -16.84 5.26 -3.37
C CYS A 200 -17.80 4.71 -4.45
N PRO A 201 -19.11 4.98 -4.37
CA PRO A 201 -20.05 4.52 -5.40
C PRO A 201 -19.82 5.20 -6.76
N SER A 202 -19.20 6.38 -6.76
CA SER A 202 -18.88 7.17 -7.95
C SER A 202 -17.52 6.83 -8.57
N MET A 203 -16.79 5.82 -8.07
CA MET A 203 -15.49 5.40 -8.61
C MET A 203 -14.44 6.52 -8.71
N ILE A 204 -14.50 7.51 -7.82
CA ILE A 204 -13.53 8.62 -7.79
C ILE A 204 -12.17 8.06 -7.31
N PRO A 205 -11.08 8.21 -8.09
CA PRO A 205 -9.76 7.67 -7.73
C PRO A 205 -9.06 8.57 -6.71
N LEU A 206 -9.67 8.73 -5.53
CA LEU A 206 -9.28 9.67 -4.49
C LEU A 206 -7.82 9.53 -4.09
N VAL A 207 -7.31 8.30 -3.93
CA VAL A 207 -5.91 8.07 -3.56
C VAL A 207 -4.94 8.51 -4.64
N GLN A 208 -5.28 8.40 -5.92
CA GLN A 208 -4.37 8.82 -7.00
C GLN A 208 -4.22 10.35 -7.02
N PHE A 209 -5.32 11.09 -6.85
CA PHE A 209 -5.28 12.55 -6.71
C PHE A 209 -4.53 12.98 -5.44
N ILE A 210 -4.73 12.29 -4.32
CA ILE A 210 -3.98 12.55 -3.08
C ILE A 210 -2.48 12.33 -3.29
N ARG A 211 -2.08 11.25 -3.95
CA ARG A 211 -0.67 10.98 -4.30
C ARG A 211 -0.07 12.08 -5.15
N GLN A 212 -0.81 12.53 -6.17
CA GLN A 212 -0.39 13.64 -7.02
C GLN A 212 -0.21 14.93 -6.20
N ALA A 213 -1.18 15.27 -5.35
CA ALA A 213 -1.12 16.47 -4.50
C ALA A 213 0.07 16.42 -3.53
N LYS A 214 0.31 15.28 -2.86
CA LYS A 214 1.49 15.09 -2.01
C LYS A 214 2.79 15.26 -2.78
N GLY A 215 2.88 14.68 -3.98
CA GLY A 215 4.04 14.81 -4.86
C GLY A 215 4.31 16.27 -5.24
N ALA A 216 3.25 17.02 -5.55
CA ALA A 216 3.36 18.45 -5.85
C ALA A 216 3.87 19.26 -4.64
N ILE A 217 3.32 19.03 -3.44
CA ILE A 217 3.76 19.69 -2.19
C ILE A 217 5.23 19.39 -1.92
N MET A 218 5.64 18.12 -2.01
CA MET A 218 7.03 17.72 -1.79
C MET A 218 7.99 18.34 -2.81
N ALA A 219 7.57 18.47 -4.07
CA ALA A 219 8.35 19.12 -5.11
C ALA A 219 8.50 20.63 -4.85
N GLN A 220 7.43 21.31 -4.44
CA GLN A 220 7.47 22.73 -4.05
C GLN A 220 8.42 22.97 -2.88
N LYS A 221 8.32 22.16 -1.82
CA LYS A 221 9.20 22.26 -0.63
C LYS A 221 10.67 21.98 -0.91
N ARG A 222 10.99 21.21 -1.95
CA ARG A 222 12.39 20.94 -2.36
C ARG A 222 13.01 22.11 -3.13
N ASN A 223 12.17 22.92 -3.78
CA ASN A 223 12.61 24.04 -4.62
C ASN A 223 12.59 25.40 -3.89
N ALA A 224 12.05 25.44 -2.67
CA ALA A 224 12.07 26.58 -1.77
C ALA A 224 13.31 26.51 -0.85
#